data_AF-A0A8H8VEH5-F1
#
_entry.id   AF-A0A8H8VEH5-F1
#
_cell.length_a   1.000
_cell.length_b   1.000
_cell.length_c   1.000
_cell.angle_alpha   90.00
_cell.angle_beta   90.00
_cell.angle_gamma   90.00
#
_symmetry.space_group_name_H-M   'P 1'
#
loop_
_entity.id
_entity.type
_entity.pdbx_description
1 polymer ?
#
loop_
_entity_poly.entity_id
_entity_poly.type
_entity_poly.pdbx_seq_one_letter_code
_entity_poly.pdbx_strand_id
1 'polypeptide(L)'
;MQLQTITQQVGKVILPPTTLDAGACRALMKHENLDPGRFSIIAIVTALISVAAAAPVDNPNWPGELLKRQAPGTPLYYCHDNCGQAIAGSRKTGKCSSPAFIHNYSNCIQCSGPDNNNIWHHYSGTLTPAGASCGFPTTPDSGVQPPVGPAIPDGGVWP
;
A
#
# COMPACT_ATOMS: atom_id res chain seq x y z
N MET A 1 -24.57 35.69 43.59
CA MET A 1 -24.77 34.61 42.61
C MET A 1 -23.51 34.52 41.77
N GLN A 2 -22.69 33.50 42.00
CA GLN A 2 -21.39 33.29 41.35
C GLN A 2 -21.59 32.42 40.10
N LEU A 3 -20.98 32.78 38.97
CA LEU A 3 -20.75 31.86 37.85
C LEU A 3 -19.24 31.68 37.68
N GLN A 4 -18.77 30.46 37.92
CA GLN A 4 -17.39 30.06 37.71
C GLN A 4 -17.15 29.74 36.24
N THR A 5 -16.06 30.28 35.68
CA THR A 5 -15.54 29.94 34.36
C THR A 5 -14.59 28.75 34.53
N ILE A 6 -14.91 27.60 33.94
CA ILE A 6 -14.04 26.41 33.95
C ILE A 6 -13.02 26.55 32.81
N THR A 7 -11.78 26.87 33.17
CA THR A 7 -10.62 26.80 32.28
C THR A 7 -10.15 25.34 32.20
N GLN A 8 -10.34 24.67 31.06
CA GLN A 8 -9.76 23.35 30.81
C GLN A 8 -8.38 23.53 30.19
N GLN A 9 -7.33 23.22 30.96
CA GLN A 9 -5.95 23.17 30.45
C GLN A 9 -5.76 21.90 29.62
N VAL A 10 -5.60 22.07 28.31
CA VAL A 10 -5.17 20.99 27.42
C VAL A 10 -3.65 21.07 27.28
N GLY A 11 -2.96 20.18 28.00
CA GLY A 11 -1.52 20.02 27.89
C GLY A 11 -1.14 19.54 26.48
N LYS A 12 -0.31 20.33 25.80
CA LYS A 12 0.31 19.99 24.52
C LYS A 12 1.37 18.91 24.76
N VAL A 13 1.04 17.63 24.56
CA VAL A 13 2.03 16.55 24.49
C VAL A 13 2.73 16.65 23.14
N ILE A 14 3.88 17.31 23.11
CA ILE A 14 4.80 17.29 21.97
C ILE A 14 5.56 15.97 22.05
N LEU A 15 5.21 14.99 21.21
CA LEU A 15 6.07 13.81 21.01
C LEU A 15 7.21 14.19 20.06
N PRO A 16 8.47 13.86 20.40
CA PRO A 16 9.60 14.08 19.49
C PRO A 16 9.53 13.13 18.28
N PRO A 17 10.05 13.53 17.11
CA PRO A 17 10.11 12.66 15.96
C PRO A 17 11.09 11.51 16.23
N THR A 18 10.59 10.29 16.27
CA THR A 18 11.45 9.09 16.22
C THR A 18 12.00 8.97 14.81
N THR A 19 13.24 9.44 14.61
CA THR A 19 14.04 9.09 13.45
C THR A 19 14.27 7.59 13.47
N LEU A 20 13.61 6.87 12.56
CA LEU A 20 13.89 5.46 12.29
C LEU A 20 15.24 5.40 11.55
N ASP A 21 16.34 5.25 12.30
CA ASP A 21 17.67 5.05 11.73
C ASP A 21 17.76 3.64 11.10
N ALA A 22 17.96 3.60 9.78
CA ALA A 22 18.15 2.37 9.00
C ALA A 22 19.39 1.56 9.42
N GLY A 23 20.26 2.11 10.27
CA GLY A 23 21.41 1.40 10.85
C GLY A 23 21.03 0.28 11.82
N ALA A 24 19.88 0.37 12.50
CA ALA A 24 19.47 -0.63 13.50
C ALA A 24 19.08 -1.98 12.89
N CYS A 25 18.58 -2.04 11.66
CA CYS A 25 18.22 -3.30 11.00
C CYS A 25 19.43 -4.15 10.58
N ARG A 26 20.62 -3.56 10.44
CA ARG A 26 21.79 -4.29 9.92
C ARG A 26 22.66 -4.91 11.02
N ALA A 27 22.47 -4.53 12.28
CA ALA A 27 23.23 -5.07 13.42
C ALA A 27 22.71 -6.42 13.94
N LEU A 28 21.50 -6.85 13.55
CA LEU A 28 20.86 -8.06 14.10
C LEU A 28 21.16 -9.36 13.32
N MET A 29 21.87 -9.29 12.19
CA MET A 29 22.13 -10.46 11.31
C MET A 29 23.59 -10.94 11.38
N LYS A 30 24.29 -10.69 12.50
CA LYS A 30 25.71 -11.02 12.66
C LYS A 30 26.00 -11.76 13.97
N HIS A 31 25.25 -12.81 14.27
CA HIS A 31 25.72 -13.82 15.22
C HIS A 31 25.43 -15.22 14.69
N GLU A 32 26.53 -15.89 14.35
CA GLU A 32 26.65 -17.23 13.81
C GLU A 32 26.60 -18.27 14.96
N ASN A 33 26.09 -19.47 14.63
CA ASN A 33 26.24 -20.75 15.34
C ASN A 33 25.52 -20.91 16.70
N LEU A 34 24.30 -21.46 16.68
CA LEU A 34 23.70 -22.15 17.82
C LEU A 34 23.92 -23.67 17.70
N ASP A 35 24.74 -24.23 18.60
CA ASP A 35 24.92 -25.68 18.78
C ASP A 35 23.69 -26.32 19.48
N PRO A 36 23.21 -27.50 19.04
CA PRO A 36 21.93 -28.08 19.47
C PRO A 36 21.96 -28.81 20.83
N GLY A 37 22.99 -28.61 21.67
CA GLY A 37 23.32 -29.52 22.77
C GLY A 37 23.12 -29.02 24.21
N ARG A 38 22.66 -27.79 24.45
CA ARG A 38 22.59 -27.22 25.81
C ARG A 38 21.35 -26.35 26.02
N PHE A 39 20.22 -26.99 26.26
CA PHE A 39 19.01 -26.33 26.78
C PHE A 39 19.23 -25.92 28.25
N SER A 40 19.92 -24.81 28.48
CA SER A 40 19.91 -24.10 29.76
C SER A 40 18.75 -23.12 29.80
N ILE A 41 18.02 -23.15 30.91
CA ILE A 41 16.69 -22.60 31.26
C ILE A 41 16.47 -21.08 31.05
N ILE A 42 17.33 -20.34 30.36
CA ILE A 42 17.23 -18.87 30.23
C ILE A 42 17.19 -18.45 28.75
N ALA A 43 16.02 -18.60 28.11
CA ALA A 43 15.71 -17.92 26.85
C ALA A 43 14.19 -17.75 26.65
N ILE A 44 13.42 -17.55 27.73
CA ILE A 44 11.99 -17.21 27.67
C ILE A 44 11.79 -15.74 28.08
N VAL A 45 12.53 -14.78 27.51
CA VAL A 45 12.20 -13.35 27.67
C VAL A 45 12.73 -12.58 26.47
N THR A 46 11.93 -12.44 25.42
CA THR A 46 11.77 -11.20 24.61
C THR A 46 10.84 -11.49 23.43
N ALA A 47 9.56 -11.67 23.71
CA ALA A 47 8.51 -11.38 22.73
C ALA A 47 8.01 -9.97 23.05
N LEU A 48 8.70 -8.94 22.55
CA LEU A 48 8.17 -7.58 22.56
C LEU A 48 7.05 -7.53 21.51
N ILE A 49 5.82 -7.75 21.96
CA ILE A 49 4.63 -7.55 21.14
C ILE A 49 4.52 -6.03 20.90
N SER A 50 4.89 -5.57 19.72
CA SER A 50 4.53 -4.22 19.28
C SER A 50 3.02 -4.19 19.02
N VAL A 51 2.25 -3.77 20.03
CA VAL A 51 0.86 -3.35 19.80
C VAL A 51 0.92 -2.03 19.05
N ALA A 52 0.66 -2.07 17.73
CA ALA A 52 0.34 -0.86 17.01
C ALA A 52 -0.96 -0.29 17.60
N ALA A 53 -0.87 0.84 18.29
CA ALA A 53 -2.06 1.54 18.75
C ALA A 53 -2.83 2.03 17.51
N ALA A 54 -3.93 1.35 17.18
CA ALA A 54 -4.94 1.93 16.30
C ALA A 54 -5.54 3.11 17.05
N ALA A 55 -5.30 4.33 16.58
CA ALA A 55 -5.98 5.50 17.12
C ALA A 55 -7.49 5.30 16.94
N PRO A 56 -8.32 5.50 17.98
CA PRO A 56 -9.77 5.54 17.79
C PRO A 56 -10.08 6.63 16.77
N VAL A 57 -10.95 6.31 15.82
CA VAL A 57 -11.41 7.29 14.83
C VAL A 57 -12.64 7.96 15.43
N ASP A 58 -12.41 9.07 16.13
CA ASP A 58 -13.44 9.81 16.89
C ASP A 58 -14.49 10.49 15.98
N ASN A 59 -14.31 10.39 14.67
CA ASN A 59 -15.18 10.99 13.66
C ASN A 59 -16.25 9.98 13.22
N PRO A 60 -17.54 10.16 13.57
CA PRO A 60 -18.61 9.26 13.13
C PRO A 60 -18.80 9.22 11.60
N ASN A 61 -18.27 10.21 10.87
CA ASN A 61 -18.26 10.24 9.41
C ASN A 61 -16.97 9.63 8.79
N TRP A 62 -16.14 8.94 9.56
CA TRP A 62 -14.93 8.30 9.05
C TRP A 62 -15.16 7.36 7.86
N PRO A 63 -16.29 6.61 7.72
CA PRO A 63 -16.51 5.78 6.53
C PRO A 63 -16.64 6.65 5.27
N GLY A 64 -17.35 7.78 5.38
CA GLY A 64 -17.45 8.76 4.30
C GLY A 64 -16.11 9.40 3.96
N GLU A 65 -15.27 9.70 4.96
CA GLU A 65 -13.92 10.20 4.73
C GLU A 65 -12.98 9.16 4.08
N LEU A 66 -13.12 7.87 4.42
CA LEU A 66 -12.39 6.81 3.73
C LEU A 66 -12.88 6.59 2.30
N LEU A 67 -14.19 6.66 2.06
CA LEU A 67 -14.78 6.55 0.74
C LEU A 67 -14.39 7.74 -0.15
N LYS A 68 -14.30 8.95 0.41
CA LYS A 68 -13.77 10.14 -0.29
C LYS A 68 -12.33 9.95 -0.74
N ARG A 69 -11.51 9.23 0.02
CA ARG A 69 -10.12 8.87 -0.36
C ARG A 69 -10.06 7.87 -1.51
N GLN A 70 -11.14 7.12 -1.74
CA GLN A 70 -11.24 6.21 -2.87
C GLN A 70 -11.86 6.91 -4.09
N ALA A 71 -12.81 7.83 -3.92
CA ALA A 71 -13.52 8.52 -5.01
C ALA A 71 -13.90 7.60 -6.21
N PRO A 72 -14.65 6.51 -5.99
CA PRO A 72 -15.07 5.61 -7.06
C PRO A 72 -15.79 6.33 -8.19
N GLY A 73 -15.56 5.90 -9.43
CA GLY A 73 -16.18 6.52 -10.61
C GLY A 73 -15.36 7.65 -11.25
N THR A 74 -14.26 8.08 -10.63
CA THR A 74 -13.36 9.09 -11.21
C THR A 74 -12.31 8.46 -12.14
N PRO A 75 -11.81 9.20 -13.16
CA PRO A 75 -10.72 8.71 -14.01
C PRO A 75 -9.46 8.29 -13.22
N LEU A 76 -9.11 9.03 -12.17
CA LEU A 76 -7.96 8.70 -11.31
C LEU A 76 -8.20 7.41 -10.53
N TYR A 77 -9.40 7.24 -9.97
CA TYR A 77 -9.76 6.00 -9.27
C TYR A 77 -9.66 4.79 -10.19
N TYR A 78 -10.26 4.85 -11.38
CA TYR A 78 -10.18 3.75 -12.33
C TYR A 78 -8.74 3.46 -12.77
N CYS A 79 -7.91 4.48 -12.92
CA CYS A 79 -6.49 4.27 -13.21
C CYS A 79 -5.77 3.51 -12.08
N HIS A 80 -5.95 3.94 -10.83
CA HIS A 80 -5.39 3.25 -9.66
C HIS A 80 -5.91 1.81 -9.52
N ASP A 81 -7.20 1.59 -9.74
CA ASP A 81 -7.84 0.27 -9.62
C ASP A 81 -7.31 -0.68 -10.70
N ASN A 82 -7.23 -0.26 -11.96
CA ASN A 82 -6.65 -1.09 -13.03
C ASN A 82 -5.18 -1.43 -12.73
N CYS A 83 -4.36 -0.46 -12.30
CA CYS A 83 -2.96 -0.74 -11.95
C CYS A 83 -2.83 -1.66 -10.72
N GLY A 84 -3.71 -1.50 -9.72
CA GLY A 84 -3.75 -2.37 -8.53
C GLY A 84 -4.16 -3.81 -8.86
N GLN A 85 -5.21 -3.97 -9.66
CA GLN A 85 -5.67 -5.28 -10.11
C GLN A 85 -4.66 -5.94 -11.05
N ALA A 86 -3.95 -5.18 -11.89
CA ALA A 86 -2.84 -5.70 -12.69
C ALA A 86 -1.72 -6.28 -11.80
N ILE A 87 -1.38 -5.64 -10.67
CA ILE A 87 -0.42 -6.21 -9.71
C ILE A 87 -0.95 -7.50 -9.07
N ALA A 88 -2.24 -7.57 -8.75
CA ALA A 88 -2.84 -8.78 -8.22
C ALA A 88 -2.79 -9.92 -9.25
N GLY A 89 -3.18 -9.63 -10.49
CA GLY A 89 -3.11 -10.56 -11.62
C GLY A 89 -1.68 -10.99 -11.97
N SER A 90 -0.69 -10.10 -11.82
CA SER A 90 0.69 -10.40 -12.17
C SER A 90 1.33 -11.49 -11.31
N ARG A 91 0.76 -11.77 -10.14
CA ARG A 91 1.23 -12.79 -9.19
C ARG A 91 0.70 -14.19 -9.52
N LYS A 92 -0.26 -14.31 -10.45
CA LYS A 92 -0.88 -15.57 -10.84
C LYS A 92 -0.07 -16.28 -11.93
N THR A 93 -0.12 -17.61 -11.92
CA THR A 93 0.34 -18.43 -13.05
C THR A 93 -0.54 -18.17 -14.27
N GLY A 94 0.03 -18.25 -15.48
CA GLY A 94 -0.73 -18.00 -16.71
C GLY A 94 -1.21 -16.56 -16.92
N LYS A 95 -0.70 -15.57 -16.16
CA LYS A 95 -1.08 -14.16 -16.27
C LYS A 95 -1.15 -13.62 -17.71
N CYS A 96 -0.21 -14.02 -18.57
CA CYS A 96 -0.09 -13.52 -19.93
C CYS A 96 -1.27 -13.92 -20.85
N SER A 97 -2.08 -14.90 -20.45
CA SER A 97 -3.32 -15.29 -21.13
C SER A 97 -4.58 -15.01 -20.30
N SER A 98 -4.44 -14.36 -19.13
CA SER A 98 -5.58 -13.99 -18.28
C SER A 98 -6.28 -12.76 -18.85
N PRO A 99 -7.57 -12.84 -19.23
CA PRO A 99 -8.30 -11.68 -19.73
C PRO A 99 -8.33 -10.51 -18.74
N ALA A 100 -8.43 -10.80 -17.43
CA ALA A 100 -8.41 -9.79 -16.38
C ALA A 100 -7.06 -9.08 -16.31
N PHE A 101 -5.95 -9.82 -16.31
CA PHE A 101 -4.62 -9.22 -16.26
C PHE A 101 -4.34 -8.38 -17.50
N ILE A 102 -4.65 -8.90 -18.70
CA ILE A 102 -4.42 -8.19 -19.96
C ILE A 102 -5.20 -6.88 -19.98
N HIS A 103 -6.50 -6.91 -19.63
CA HIS A 103 -7.35 -5.72 -19.56
C HIS A 103 -6.81 -4.68 -18.57
N ASN A 104 -6.57 -5.11 -17.33
CA ASN A 104 -6.11 -4.23 -16.25
C ASN A 104 -4.73 -3.65 -16.55
N TYR A 105 -3.82 -4.45 -17.09
CA TYR A 105 -2.47 -4.02 -17.46
C TYR A 105 -2.52 -2.99 -18.60
N SER A 106 -3.29 -3.27 -19.66
CA SER A 106 -3.45 -2.36 -20.80
C SER A 106 -4.00 -1.01 -20.34
N ASN A 107 -5.06 -1.01 -19.53
CA ASN A 107 -5.63 0.22 -19.00
C ASN A 107 -4.64 0.97 -18.10
N CYS A 108 -3.86 0.25 -17.29
CA CYS A 108 -2.82 0.85 -16.47
C CYS A 108 -1.76 1.56 -17.34
N ILE A 109 -1.27 0.92 -18.41
CA ILE A 109 -0.31 1.53 -19.35
C ILE A 109 -0.91 2.78 -20.01
N GLN A 110 -2.18 2.72 -20.43
CA GLN A 110 -2.86 3.86 -21.05
C GLN A 110 -2.97 5.07 -20.11
N CYS A 111 -3.38 4.88 -18.86
CA CYS A 111 -3.79 6.00 -18.00
C CYS A 111 -2.70 6.53 -17.06
N SER A 112 -1.60 5.79 -16.86
CA SER A 112 -0.66 6.06 -15.76
C SER A 112 0.50 6.99 -16.10
N GLY A 113 0.63 7.36 -17.39
CA GLY A 113 1.68 8.24 -17.89
C GLY A 113 1.62 9.68 -17.36
N PRO A 114 2.71 10.46 -17.53
CA PRO A 114 2.86 11.80 -16.96
C PRO A 114 1.85 12.83 -17.49
N ASP A 115 1.37 12.63 -18.73
CA ASP A 115 0.37 13.50 -19.36
C ASP A 115 -1.08 13.17 -18.94
N ASN A 116 -1.24 12.18 -18.06
CA ASN A 116 -2.54 11.66 -17.60
C ASN A 116 -2.61 11.75 -16.07
N ASN A 117 -2.60 10.61 -15.37
CA ASN A 117 -2.66 10.58 -13.91
C ASN A 117 -1.26 10.64 -13.26
N ASN A 118 -0.20 10.42 -14.04
CA ASN A 118 1.19 10.40 -13.58
C ASN A 118 1.44 9.46 -12.38
N ILE A 119 0.80 8.30 -12.35
CA ILE A 119 0.90 7.35 -11.23
C ILE A 119 1.81 6.16 -11.51
N TRP A 120 2.37 6.03 -12.72
CA TRP A 120 3.18 4.85 -13.11
C TRP A 120 4.32 4.56 -12.15
N HIS A 121 4.94 5.60 -11.60
CA HIS A 121 6.04 5.49 -10.63
C HIS A 121 5.68 4.66 -9.39
N HIS A 122 4.40 4.57 -8.99
CA HIS A 122 3.94 3.73 -7.89
C HIS A 122 3.85 2.24 -8.25
N TYR A 123 3.67 1.90 -9.53
CA TYR A 123 3.33 0.54 -9.99
C TYR A 123 4.43 -0.12 -10.82
N SER A 124 5.27 0.70 -11.46
CA SER A 124 6.29 0.30 -12.43
C SER A 124 7.24 -0.78 -11.92
N GLY A 125 7.62 -0.77 -10.64
CA GLY A 125 8.54 -1.76 -10.06
C GLY A 125 8.02 -3.20 -10.15
N THR A 126 6.69 -3.40 -10.10
CA THR A 126 6.07 -4.72 -10.27
C THR A 126 5.61 -4.95 -11.70
N LEU A 127 5.00 -3.94 -12.33
CA LEU A 127 4.35 -4.10 -13.63
C LEU A 127 5.32 -4.09 -14.82
N THR A 128 6.46 -3.42 -14.71
CA THR A 128 7.51 -3.48 -15.75
C THR A 128 8.00 -4.91 -15.98
N PRO A 129 8.53 -5.65 -14.97
CA PRO A 129 8.98 -7.02 -15.20
C PRO A 129 7.83 -7.97 -15.55
N ALA A 130 6.64 -7.77 -14.98
CA ALA A 130 5.48 -8.60 -15.29
C ALA A 130 5.06 -8.48 -16.77
N GLY A 131 4.92 -7.25 -17.28
CA GLY A 131 4.58 -7.01 -18.68
C GLY A 131 5.68 -7.44 -19.63
N ALA A 132 6.95 -7.18 -19.29
CA ALA A 132 8.10 -7.64 -20.09
C ALA A 132 8.09 -9.17 -20.25
N SER A 133 7.78 -9.93 -19.19
CA SER A 133 7.68 -11.40 -19.26
C SER A 133 6.56 -11.91 -20.16
N CYS A 134 5.58 -11.06 -20.48
CA CYS A 134 4.48 -11.34 -21.39
C CYS A 134 4.68 -10.73 -22.79
N GLY A 135 5.77 -10.00 -23.03
CA GLY A 135 5.99 -9.26 -24.28
C GLY A 135 5.11 -8.02 -24.45
N PHE A 136 4.58 -7.47 -23.35
CA PHE A 136 3.73 -6.28 -23.37
C PHE A 136 4.56 -4.99 -23.30
N PRO A 137 4.03 -3.84 -23.76
CA PRO A 137 4.65 -2.53 -23.54
C PRO A 137 4.87 -2.26 -22.04
N THR A 138 6.01 -1.67 -21.69
CA THR A 138 6.38 -1.39 -20.30
C THR A 138 6.54 0.11 -19.99
N THR A 139 6.22 0.95 -20.97
CA THR A 139 6.19 2.40 -20.83
C THR A 139 4.75 2.85 -21.01
N PRO A 140 4.22 3.74 -20.14
CA PRO A 140 2.89 4.30 -20.32
C PRO A 140 2.73 5.01 -21.66
N ASP A 141 1.50 5.05 -22.16
CA ASP A 141 1.20 5.77 -23.39
C ASP A 141 1.49 7.28 -23.21
N SER A 142 2.11 7.87 -24.22
CA SER A 142 2.44 9.30 -24.25
C SER A 142 1.23 10.15 -24.64
N GLY A 143 1.18 11.41 -24.21
CA GLY A 143 0.10 12.33 -24.52
C GLY A 143 -1.17 12.07 -23.71
N VAL A 144 -2.14 12.97 -23.85
CA VAL A 144 -3.44 12.88 -23.17
C VAL A 144 -4.24 11.71 -23.76
N GLN A 145 -4.57 10.75 -22.91
CA GLN A 145 -5.34 9.57 -23.23
C GLN A 145 -6.80 9.72 -22.76
N PRO A 146 -7.76 9.04 -23.41
CA PRO A 146 -9.12 8.94 -22.89
C PRO A 146 -9.15 8.28 -21.50
N PRO A 147 -10.10 8.66 -20.61
CA PRO A 147 -10.31 7.97 -19.35
C PRO A 147 -10.57 6.48 -19.55
N VAL A 148 -9.94 5.65 -18.71
CA VAL A 148 -10.17 4.19 -18.69
C VAL A 148 -11.39 3.84 -17.84
N GLY A 149 -12.03 2.73 -18.17
CA GLY A 149 -13.15 2.17 -17.41
C GLY A 149 -12.70 1.42 -16.15
N PRO A 150 -13.65 0.83 -15.39
CA PRO A 150 -13.36 0.04 -14.21
C PRO A 150 -12.47 -1.16 -14.51
N ALA A 151 -11.71 -1.60 -13.50
CA ALA A 151 -10.90 -2.80 -13.59
C ALA A 151 -11.75 -4.07 -13.59
N ILE A 152 -11.21 -5.15 -14.14
CA ILE A 152 -11.74 -6.50 -13.92
C ILE A 152 -11.12 -7.03 -12.62
N PRO A 153 -11.91 -7.48 -11.63
CA PRO A 153 -11.36 -8.00 -10.37
C PRO A 153 -10.39 -9.15 -10.62
N ASP A 154 -9.13 -8.98 -10.19
CA ASP A 154 -8.07 -9.98 -10.34
C ASP A 154 -7.37 -10.29 -9.00
N GLY A 155 -7.54 -9.46 -7.98
CA GLY A 155 -7.52 -9.90 -6.58
C GLY A 155 -8.79 -10.70 -6.33
N GLY A 156 -8.69 -11.89 -5.73
CA GLY A 156 -9.88 -12.68 -5.38
C GLY A 156 -10.91 -11.84 -4.62
N VAL A 157 -12.16 -12.30 -4.63
CA VAL A 157 -13.22 -11.73 -3.78
C VAL A 157 -12.66 -11.71 -2.35
N TRP A 158 -12.34 -10.52 -1.84
CA TRP A 158 -12.13 -10.38 -0.40
C TRP A 158 -13.48 -10.74 0.23
N PRO A 159 -13.56 -11.77 1.08
CA PRO A 159 -14.80 -12.17 1.73
C PRO A 159 -15.41 -11.01 2.53
#